data_AF-A0A551ZD95-F1
#
_entry.id   AF-A0A551ZD95-F1
#
_cell.length_a   1.000
_cell.length_b   1.000
_cell.length_c   1.000
_cell.angle_alpha   90.00
_cell.angle_beta   90.00
_cell.angle_gamma   90.00
#
_symmetry.space_group_name_H-M   'P 1'
#
loop_
_entity.id
_entity.type
_entity.pdbx_description
1 polymer ?
#
loop_
_entity_poly.entity_id
_entity_poly.type
_entity_poly.pdbx_seq_one_letter_code
_entity_poly.pdbx_strand_id
1 'polypeptide(L)'
;MDYTTLRELLQQKKWKEADQKTWYLILAAAKREKEGWIDSKSAEKFSCEDLRMIDREWLAASGGQFGFSVQLAIYKQTGNPIGDYNEQAYARFGDAVGWRVNGKWKTYSDLTWSTNAPSSAPKGHLPTWVCYVEDGQRFCVSLLSRCGL
;
A
#
# COMPACT_ATOMS: atom_id res chain seq x y z
N MET A 1 3.98 -0.71 18.77
CA MET A 1 4.72 0.01 17.72
C MET A 1 4.42 1.50 17.85
N ASP A 2 5.36 2.38 17.53
CA ASP A 2 5.12 3.84 17.58
C ASP A 2 4.75 4.38 16.19
N TYR A 3 3.55 4.96 16.09
CA TYR A 3 2.98 5.54 14.86
C TYR A 3 3.01 7.07 14.85
N THR A 4 3.54 7.70 15.90
CA THR A 4 3.50 9.16 16.09
C THR A 4 4.10 9.89 14.89
N THR A 5 5.29 9.49 14.44
CA THR A 5 5.92 10.09 13.26
C THR A 5 5.09 9.91 11.99
N LEU A 6 4.45 8.75 11.79
CA LEU A 6 3.59 8.54 10.62
C LEU A 6 2.41 9.51 10.65
N ARG A 7 1.74 9.62 11.80
CA ARG A 7 0.61 10.53 12.01
C ARG A 7 1.01 11.98 11.76
N GLU A 8 2.14 12.42 12.30
CA GLU A 8 2.64 13.79 12.10
C GLU A 8 2.94 14.10 10.63
N LEU A 9 3.59 13.19 9.92
CA LEU A 9 3.90 13.34 8.49
C LEU A 9 2.62 13.41 7.65
N LEU A 10 1.65 12.55 7.95
CA LEU A 10 0.35 12.52 7.28
C LEU A 10 -0.46 13.80 7.53
N GLN A 11 -0.50 14.29 8.78
CA GLN A 11 -1.16 15.56 9.13
C GLN A 11 -0.52 16.76 8.41
N GLN A 12 0.80 16.74 8.24
CA GLN A 12 1.55 17.75 7.48
C GLN A 12 1.47 17.55 5.96
N LYS A 13 0.74 16.53 5.48
CA LYS A 13 0.64 16.16 4.06
C LYS A 13 2.00 15.91 3.40
N LYS A 14 2.98 15.46 4.19
CA LYS A 14 4.30 14.98 3.74
C LYS A 14 4.17 13.55 3.25
N TRP A 15 3.44 13.39 2.13
CA TRP A 15 2.99 12.09 1.64
C TRP A 15 4.12 11.12 1.31
N LYS A 16 5.22 11.64 0.76
CA LYS A 16 6.39 10.83 0.39
C LYS A 16 7.10 10.30 1.63
N GLU A 17 7.32 11.16 2.61
CA GLU A 17 7.95 10.80 3.88
C GLU A 17 7.04 9.86 4.68
N ALA A 18 5.72 10.10 4.66
CA ALA A 18 4.74 9.22 5.28
C ALA A 18 4.73 7.82 4.64
N ASP A 19 4.86 7.74 3.32
CA ASP A 19 4.98 6.50 2.57
C ASP A 19 6.27 5.72 2.94
N GLN A 20 7.41 6.41 2.99
CA GLN A 20 8.67 5.82 3.46
C GLN A 20 8.58 5.34 4.92
N LYS A 21 7.95 6.14 5.79
CA LYS A 21 7.73 5.74 7.18
C LYS A 21 6.79 4.55 7.29
N THR A 22 5.77 4.49 6.43
CA THR A 22 4.84 3.35 6.33
C THR A 22 5.63 2.10 5.98
N TRP A 23 6.53 2.15 5.00
CA TRP A 23 7.38 1.01 4.64
C TRP A 23 8.22 0.52 5.82
N TYR A 24 8.85 1.43 6.56
CA TYR A 24 9.61 1.07 7.76
C TYR A 24 8.75 0.39 8.82
N LEU A 25 7.54 0.90 9.08
CA LEU A 25 6.61 0.31 10.05
C LEU A 25 6.14 -1.09 9.63
N ILE A 26 5.89 -1.28 8.33
CA ILE A 26 5.53 -2.58 7.76
C ILE A 26 6.68 -3.58 7.95
N LEU A 27 7.93 -3.20 7.68
CA LEU A 27 9.09 -4.07 7.96
C LEU A 27 9.27 -4.37 9.45
N ALA A 28 9.09 -3.38 10.32
CA ALA A 28 9.16 -3.57 11.76
C ALA A 28 8.08 -4.53 12.28
N ALA A 29 6.86 -4.45 11.74
CA ALA A 29 5.76 -5.34 12.10
C ALA A 29 6.03 -6.78 11.64
N ALA A 30 6.74 -6.93 10.52
CA ALA A 30 7.22 -8.21 10.02
C ALA A 30 8.49 -8.72 10.72
N LYS A 31 9.15 -7.89 11.55
CA LYS A 31 10.50 -8.14 12.13
C LYS A 31 11.57 -8.40 11.05
N ARG A 32 11.51 -7.59 9.99
CA ARG A 32 12.27 -7.74 8.74
C ARG A 32 13.02 -6.46 8.35
N GLU A 33 13.32 -5.61 9.33
CA GLU A 33 13.96 -4.31 9.11
C GLU A 33 15.35 -4.44 8.46
N LYS A 34 16.08 -5.51 8.77
CA LYS A 34 17.42 -5.75 8.22
C LYS A 34 17.37 -6.26 6.78
N GLU A 35 16.36 -7.05 6.47
CA GLU A 35 16.15 -7.68 5.17
C GLU A 35 15.63 -6.65 4.17
N GLY A 36 14.76 -5.75 4.61
CA GLY A 36 14.19 -4.73 3.73
C GLY A 36 13.15 -5.28 2.76
N TRP A 37 12.59 -6.47 3.03
CA TRP A 37 11.49 -7.07 2.27
C TRP A 37 10.72 -8.08 3.13
N ILE A 38 9.45 -8.34 2.80
CA ILE A 38 8.60 -9.32 3.49
C ILE A 38 8.50 -10.59 2.64
N ASP A 39 8.86 -11.73 3.23
CA ASP A 39 8.61 -13.06 2.65
C ASP A 39 7.23 -13.60 3.05
N SER A 40 6.78 -14.65 2.35
CA SER A 40 5.57 -15.41 2.66
C SER A 40 5.44 -15.76 4.15
N LYS A 41 6.48 -16.32 4.76
CA LYS A 41 6.50 -16.74 6.17
C LYS A 41 6.30 -15.58 7.16
N SER A 42 6.87 -14.42 6.86
CA SER A 42 6.75 -13.21 7.69
C SER A 42 5.38 -12.56 7.50
N ALA A 43 4.83 -12.58 6.28
CA ALA A 43 3.46 -12.15 6.01
C ALA A 43 2.45 -13.01 6.77
N GLU A 44 2.66 -14.33 6.84
CA GLU A 44 1.81 -15.25 7.62
C GLU A 44 1.77 -14.91 9.12
N LYS A 45 2.87 -14.39 9.69
CA LYS A 45 2.95 -14.04 11.12
C LYS A 45 2.64 -12.56 11.39
N PHE A 46 2.33 -11.80 10.36
CA PHE A 46 2.13 -10.36 10.44
C PHE A 46 0.92 -9.99 11.30
N SER A 47 1.09 -9.06 12.24
CA SER A 47 0.01 -8.56 13.09
C SER A 47 -0.99 -7.74 12.28
N CYS A 48 -2.26 -8.17 12.26
CA CYS A 48 -3.31 -7.40 11.63
C CYS A 48 -3.66 -6.10 12.38
N GLU A 49 -3.30 -5.99 13.65
CA GLU A 49 -3.51 -4.77 14.42
C GLU A 49 -2.65 -3.61 13.86
N ASP A 50 -1.37 -3.88 13.59
CA ASP A 50 -0.45 -2.86 13.07
C ASP A 50 -0.88 -2.40 11.67
N LEU A 51 -1.32 -3.33 10.81
CA LEU A 51 -1.79 -3.02 9.46
C LEU A 51 -3.07 -2.16 9.48
N ARG A 52 -4.02 -2.49 10.34
CA ARG A 52 -5.24 -1.70 10.54
C ARG A 52 -4.95 -0.33 11.12
N MET A 53 -3.97 -0.22 12.01
CA MET A 53 -3.57 1.07 12.57
C MET A 53 -3.01 1.97 11.46
N ILE A 54 -2.07 1.46 10.65
CA ILE A 54 -1.51 2.20 9.53
C ILE A 54 -2.61 2.63 8.55
N ASP A 55 -3.52 1.72 8.18
CA ASP A 55 -4.63 2.03 7.28
C ASP A 55 -5.53 3.15 7.82
N ARG A 56 -5.85 3.13 9.12
CA ARG A 56 -6.65 4.17 9.77
C ARG A 56 -5.99 5.55 9.70
N GLU A 57 -4.68 5.63 9.93
CA GLU A 57 -3.96 6.91 9.84
C GLU A 57 -4.01 7.48 8.41
N TRP A 58 -3.84 6.63 7.39
CA TRP A 58 -3.94 7.02 5.99
C TRP A 58 -5.35 7.48 5.61
N LEU A 59 -6.38 6.73 6.02
CA LEU A 59 -7.78 7.09 5.78
C LEU A 59 -8.13 8.44 6.43
N ALA A 60 -7.74 8.63 7.69
CA ALA A 60 -8.04 9.85 8.44
C ALA A 60 -7.40 11.09 7.80
N ALA A 61 -6.11 11.02 7.44
CA ALA A 61 -5.39 12.16 6.88
C ALA A 61 -5.79 12.49 5.44
N SER A 62 -6.29 11.51 4.69
CA SER A 62 -6.66 11.65 3.27
C SER A 62 -8.16 11.84 3.02
N GLY A 63 -8.99 11.87 4.06
CA GLY A 63 -10.45 11.89 3.90
C GLY A 63 -11.00 10.63 3.20
N GLY A 64 -10.37 9.48 3.43
CA GLY A 64 -10.74 8.20 2.82
C GLY A 64 -10.30 8.02 1.36
N GLN A 65 -9.41 8.88 0.87
CA GLN A 65 -8.87 8.78 -0.50
C GLN A 65 -7.74 7.76 -0.62
N PHE A 66 -6.92 7.63 0.43
CA PHE A 66 -5.75 6.77 0.50
C PHE A 66 -5.88 5.76 1.64
N GLY A 67 -5.15 4.65 1.52
CA GLY A 67 -5.22 3.53 2.45
C GLY A 67 -5.16 2.19 1.73
N PHE A 68 -4.76 1.18 2.48
CA PHE A 68 -4.72 -0.20 2.03
C PHE A 68 -6.11 -0.81 1.83
N SER A 69 -7.07 -0.47 2.67
CA SER A 69 -8.48 -0.89 2.50
C SER A 69 -9.07 -0.34 1.20
N VAL A 70 -8.76 0.92 0.89
CA VAL A 70 -9.12 1.57 -0.36
C VAL A 70 -8.51 0.84 -1.56
N GLN A 71 -7.23 0.49 -1.49
CA GLN A 71 -6.56 -0.28 -2.53
C GLN A 71 -7.17 -1.67 -2.70
N LEU A 72 -7.46 -2.37 -1.61
CA LEU A 72 -8.05 -3.71 -1.68
C LEU A 72 -9.44 -3.68 -2.33
N ALA A 73 -10.25 -2.66 -2.05
CA ALA A 73 -11.53 -2.46 -2.72
C ALA A 73 -11.36 -2.26 -4.24
N ILE A 74 -10.42 -1.40 -4.66
CA ILE A 74 -10.13 -1.16 -6.08
C ILE A 74 -9.56 -2.42 -6.74
N TYR A 75 -8.69 -3.15 -6.04
CA TYR A 75 -8.11 -4.41 -6.51
C TYR A 75 -9.21 -5.43 -6.85
N LYS A 76 -10.19 -5.61 -5.94
CA LYS A 76 -11.36 -6.47 -6.17
C LYS A 76 -12.23 -5.95 -7.34
N GLN A 77 -12.50 -4.65 -7.40
CA GLN A 77 -13.33 -4.03 -8.44
C GLN A 77 -12.72 -4.15 -9.85
N THR A 78 -11.39 -4.23 -9.95
CA THR A 78 -10.67 -4.40 -11.23
C THR A 78 -10.56 -5.86 -11.67
N GLY A 79 -11.23 -6.77 -10.95
CA GLY A 79 -11.35 -8.19 -11.28
C GLY A 79 -10.12 -9.01 -10.88
N ASN A 80 -9.35 -8.55 -9.90
CA ASN A 80 -8.20 -9.31 -9.42
C ASN A 80 -8.63 -10.34 -8.36
N PRO A 81 -8.28 -11.62 -8.52
CA PRO A 81 -8.51 -12.62 -7.49
C PRO A 81 -7.59 -12.41 -6.28
N ILE A 82 -8.08 -12.78 -5.10
CA ILE A 82 -7.25 -12.85 -3.88
C ILE A 82 -6.46 -14.16 -3.94
N GLY A 83 -5.14 -14.09 -3.82
CA GLY A 83 -4.27 -15.28 -3.81
C GLY A 83 -3.70 -15.70 -5.17
N ASP A 84 -4.30 -15.25 -6.27
CA ASP A 84 -3.80 -15.52 -7.63
C ASP A 84 -3.34 -14.22 -8.32
N TYR A 85 -2.32 -14.34 -9.17
CA TYR A 85 -1.85 -13.24 -10.00
C TYR A 85 -2.46 -13.31 -11.40
N ASN A 86 -3.10 -12.23 -11.83
CA ASN A 86 -3.55 -12.03 -13.20
C ASN A 86 -2.98 -10.72 -13.73
N GLU A 87 -2.08 -10.80 -14.71
CA GLU A 87 -1.38 -9.63 -15.24
C GLU A 87 -2.31 -8.56 -15.80
N GLN A 88 -3.35 -8.95 -16.54
CA GLN A 88 -4.29 -8.00 -17.13
C GLN A 88 -5.15 -7.30 -16.07
N ALA A 89 -5.60 -8.03 -15.06
CA ALA A 89 -6.33 -7.45 -13.93
C ALA A 89 -5.42 -6.53 -13.10
N TYR A 90 -4.15 -6.90 -12.92
CA TYR A 90 -3.19 -6.10 -12.19
C TYR A 90 -2.83 -4.82 -12.94
N ALA A 91 -2.75 -4.88 -14.27
CA ALA A 91 -2.61 -3.72 -15.12
C ALA A 91 -3.78 -2.74 -14.96
N ARG A 92 -5.04 -3.24 -14.96
CA ARG A 92 -6.22 -2.40 -14.68
C ARG A 92 -6.19 -1.79 -13.29
N PHE A 93 -5.74 -2.54 -12.29
CA PHE A 93 -5.54 -2.01 -10.93
C PHE A 93 -4.51 -0.88 -10.93
N GLY A 94 -3.35 -1.09 -11.56
CA GLY A 94 -2.29 -0.08 -11.69
C GLY A 94 -2.76 1.18 -12.41
N ASP A 95 -3.57 1.04 -13.46
CA ASP A 95 -4.18 2.17 -14.16
C ASP A 95 -5.16 2.92 -13.22
N ALA A 96 -5.99 2.20 -12.47
CA ALA A 96 -6.98 2.77 -11.56
C ALA A 96 -6.37 3.55 -10.38
N VAL A 97 -5.27 3.06 -9.81
CA VAL A 97 -4.57 3.74 -8.69
C VAL A 97 -3.47 4.70 -9.18
N GLY A 98 -3.27 4.84 -10.50
CA GLY A 98 -2.29 5.76 -11.09
C GLY A 98 -0.83 5.33 -10.95
N TRP A 99 -0.56 4.03 -10.78
CA TRP A 99 0.78 3.45 -10.82
C TRP A 99 1.21 3.04 -12.23
N ARG A 100 0.27 2.99 -13.17
CA ARG A 100 0.50 2.71 -14.58
C ARG A 100 -0.21 3.75 -15.45
N VAL A 101 0.49 4.25 -16.46
CA VAL A 101 -0.01 5.26 -17.39
C VAL A 101 0.44 4.90 -18.80
N ASN A 102 -0.48 4.93 -19.78
CA ASN A 102 -0.19 4.59 -21.18
C ASN A 102 0.54 3.24 -21.33
N GLY A 103 0.13 2.26 -20.53
CA GLY A 103 0.72 0.92 -20.57
C GLY A 103 2.01 0.74 -19.77
N LYS A 104 2.60 1.81 -19.23
CA LYS A 104 3.92 1.80 -18.57
C LYS A 104 3.80 1.99 -17.06
N TRP A 105 4.46 1.14 -16.30
CA TRP A 105 4.56 1.25 -14.84
C TRP A 105 5.46 2.42 -14.46
N LYS A 106 5.00 3.24 -13.51
CA LYS A 106 5.77 4.36 -12.97
C LYS A 106 6.80 3.86 -11.98
N THR A 107 7.98 4.48 -11.98
CA THR A 107 8.95 4.26 -10.90
C THR A 107 8.53 5.03 -9.66
N TYR A 108 9.11 4.70 -8.50
CA TYR A 108 8.82 5.41 -7.24
C TYR A 108 9.06 6.93 -7.36
N SER A 109 10.10 7.34 -8.08
CA SER A 109 10.40 8.76 -8.34
C SER A 109 9.34 9.45 -9.20
N ASP A 110 8.65 8.71 -10.07
CA ASP A 110 7.65 9.27 -10.98
C ASP A 110 6.27 9.41 -10.32
N LEU A 111 6.05 8.78 -9.16
CA LEU A 111 4.76 8.79 -8.47
C LEU A 111 4.32 10.21 -8.08
N THR A 112 3.01 10.38 -7.94
CA THR A 112 2.43 11.69 -7.65
C THR A 112 2.46 11.91 -6.15
N TRP A 113 3.54 12.50 -5.66
CA TRP A 113 3.76 12.80 -4.25
C TRP A 113 3.08 14.08 -3.77
N SER A 114 2.43 14.79 -4.70
CA SER A 114 2.38 16.25 -4.68
C SER A 114 1.94 16.79 -3.34
N THR A 115 2.87 17.51 -2.72
CA THR A 115 2.75 18.24 -1.47
C THR A 115 1.63 19.29 -1.47
N ASN A 116 0.82 19.41 -2.54
CA ASN A 116 -0.24 20.40 -2.71
C ASN A 116 -1.56 19.90 -3.34
N ALA A 117 -1.71 18.65 -3.75
CA ALA A 117 -2.98 18.20 -4.35
C ALA A 117 -3.24 16.69 -4.20
N PRO A 118 -3.58 16.18 -3.00
CA PRO A 118 -4.19 14.85 -2.86
C PRO A 118 -5.38 14.68 -3.83
N SER A 119 -6.11 15.76 -4.14
CA SER A 119 -7.21 15.77 -5.12
C SER A 119 -6.84 15.37 -6.56
N SER A 120 -5.57 15.49 -6.97
CA SER A 120 -5.12 15.10 -8.32
C SER A 120 -4.66 13.65 -8.42
N ALA A 121 -4.31 13.01 -7.29
CA ALA A 121 -3.92 11.62 -7.28
C ALA A 121 -5.16 10.72 -7.28
N PRO A 122 -5.18 9.62 -8.05
CA PRO A 122 -6.29 8.69 -8.03
C PRO A 122 -6.55 8.11 -6.63
N LYS A 123 -7.78 7.68 -6.39
CA LYS A 123 -8.13 6.96 -5.15
C LYS A 123 -7.25 5.72 -5.02
N GLY A 124 -6.72 5.47 -3.83
CA GLY A 124 -5.80 4.34 -3.57
C GLY A 124 -4.37 4.52 -4.07
N HIS A 125 -3.96 5.71 -4.54
CA HIS A 125 -2.59 5.94 -5.01
C HIS A 125 -1.52 5.66 -3.95
N LEU A 126 -1.85 5.93 -2.69
CA LEU A 126 -0.96 5.79 -1.54
C LEU A 126 -1.65 4.98 -0.41
N PRO A 127 -0.87 4.42 0.53
CA PRO A 127 0.59 4.22 0.45
C PRO A 127 0.97 3.23 -0.66
N THR A 128 2.17 3.35 -1.21
CA THR A 128 2.71 2.43 -2.20
C THR A 128 3.06 1.09 -1.54
N TRP A 129 2.92 0.02 -2.31
CA TRP A 129 3.37 -1.31 -1.90
C TRP A 129 4.62 -1.70 -2.66
N VAL A 130 5.65 -2.16 -1.95
CA VAL A 130 6.70 -2.99 -2.53
C VAL A 130 6.41 -4.44 -2.15
N CYS A 131 5.44 -5.02 -2.85
CA CYS A 131 5.16 -6.45 -2.77
C CYS A 131 6.03 -7.20 -3.74
N TYR A 132 6.92 -8.02 -3.21
CA TYR A 132 7.56 -9.02 -4.04
C TYR A 132 6.52 -10.07 -4.45
N VAL A 133 6.60 -10.48 -5.71
CA VAL A 133 5.94 -11.68 -6.18
C VAL A 133 6.88 -12.83 -5.84
N GLU A 134 6.47 -13.70 -4.93
CA GLU A 134 7.15 -14.95 -4.61
C GLU A 134 6.21 -16.08 -5.06
N ASP A 135 6.73 -17.07 -5.80
CA ASP A 135 5.97 -18.20 -6.36
C ASP A 135 4.70 -17.80 -7.16
N GLY A 136 4.75 -16.66 -7.86
CA GLY A 136 3.63 -16.16 -8.65
C GLY A 136 2.48 -15.56 -7.83
N GLN A 137 2.61 -15.46 -6.50
CA GLN A 137 1.59 -14.90 -5.61
C GLN A 137 1.99 -13.51 -5.11
N ARG A 138 0.99 -12.61 -5.04
CA ARG A 138 1.13 -11.30 -4.37
C ARG A 138 0.60 -11.41 -2.94
N PHE A 139 1.44 -11.93 -2.04
CA PHE A 139 1.09 -12.23 -0.63
C PHE A 139 0.51 -11.05 0.16
N CYS A 140 0.88 -9.83 -0.24
CA CYS A 140 0.34 -8.60 0.31
C CYS A 140 -1.18 -8.49 0.26
N VAL A 141 -1.79 -8.90 -0.85
CA VAL A 141 -3.25 -8.82 -1.02
C VAL A 141 -3.92 -9.86 -0.11
N SER A 142 -3.34 -11.05 -0.02
CA SER A 142 -3.78 -12.09 0.92
C SER A 142 -3.66 -11.61 2.36
N LEU A 143 -2.58 -10.89 2.71
CA LEU A 143 -2.39 -10.27 4.02
C LEU A 143 -3.46 -9.22 4.31
N LEU A 144 -3.73 -8.31 3.37
CA LEU A 144 -4.79 -7.31 3.50
C LEU A 144 -6.16 -7.96 3.73
N SER A 145 -6.50 -8.94 2.89
CA SER A 145 -7.77 -9.65 2.98
C SER A 145 -7.89 -10.43 4.30
N ARG A 146 -6.83 -11.10 4.76
CA ARG A 146 -6.81 -11.80 6.04
C ARG A 146 -7.03 -10.84 7.21
N CYS A 147 -6.47 -9.64 7.12
CA CYS A 147 -6.62 -8.63 8.16
C CYS A 147 -7.96 -7.90 8.13
N GLY A 148 -8.88 -8.27 7.23
CA GLY A 148 -10.23 -7.70 7.18
C GLY A 148 -10.23 -6.22 6.84
N LEU A 149 -9.29 -5.81 6.00
CA LEU A 149 -9.29 -4.50 5.36
C LEU A 149 -10.21 -4.48 4.13
#